data_AF-A0A2J8B5I3-F1
#
_entry.id   AF-A0A2J8B5I3-F1
#
_cell.length_a   1.000
_cell.length_b   1.000
_cell.length_c   1.000
_cell.angle_alpha   90.00
_cell.angle_beta   90.00
_cell.angle_gamma   90.00
#
_symmetry.space_group_name_H-M   'P 1'
#
loop_
_entity.id
_entity.type
_entity.pdbx_description
1 polymer ?
#
loop_
_entity_poly.entity_id
_entity_poly.type
_entity_poly.pdbx_seq_one_letter_code
_entity_poly.pdbx_strand_id
1 'polypeptide(L)'
;MLVLGSLGGLSVYAVSNSGNKADAAPAAQNITATQAANAGGNKALAAGICVGLAAAGGGIGMGLSVGKSTEAISRQPEALNNIRTTLMLGLVFIETAIIYGLIVAILVIFVL
;
A
#
# COMPACT_ATOMS: atom_id res chain seq x y z
N MET A 1 2.95 -7.65 28.33
CA MET A 1 1.94 -6.89 27.57
C MET A 1 2.63 -6.15 26.46
N LEU A 2 2.20 -6.42 25.23
CA LEU A 2 2.79 -6.01 23.96
C LEU A 2 4.04 -6.80 23.56
N VAL A 3 4.05 -7.21 22.28
CA VAL A 3 5.11 -7.89 21.53
C VAL A 3 4.94 -9.43 21.42
N LEU A 4 4.93 -9.91 20.16
CA LEU A 4 4.97 -11.30 19.65
C LEU A 4 3.68 -12.06 19.25
N GLY A 5 2.56 -11.40 18.96
CA GLY A 5 1.29 -12.10 18.63
C GLY A 5 0.89 -12.26 17.15
N SER A 6 1.36 -11.46 16.18
CA SER A 6 0.65 -11.35 14.89
C SER A 6 1.43 -11.74 13.63
N LEU A 7 2.52 -12.50 13.73
CA LEU A 7 3.26 -12.97 12.55
C LEU A 7 2.70 -14.27 11.91
N GLY A 8 1.55 -14.76 12.38
CA GLY A 8 0.94 -16.02 11.92
C GLY A 8 -0.15 -15.90 10.83
N GLY A 9 -0.37 -14.71 10.25
CA GLY A 9 -1.53 -14.44 9.38
C GLY A 9 -1.44 -14.90 7.93
N LEU A 10 -0.45 -15.71 7.52
CA LEU A 10 -0.25 -16.08 6.11
C LEU A 10 -1.00 -17.36 5.65
N SER A 11 -1.73 -18.08 6.51
CA SER A 11 -2.52 -19.23 6.05
C SER A 11 -3.93 -18.82 5.63
N VAL A 12 -4.15 -18.72 4.31
CA VAL A 12 -5.37 -19.21 3.65
C VAL A 12 -6.69 -18.71 4.29
N TYR A 13 -7.17 -17.54 3.83
CA TYR A 13 -8.62 -17.36 3.74
C TYR A 13 -9.10 -18.18 2.54
N ALA A 14 -9.48 -19.42 2.82
CA ALA A 14 -10.06 -20.34 1.86
C ALA A 14 -11.33 -19.74 1.24
N VAL A 15 -11.44 -19.95 -0.08
CA VAL A 15 -12.64 -19.89 -0.91
C VAL A 15 -13.93 -20.05 -0.10
N SER A 16 -14.72 -18.99 0.03
CA SER A 16 -16.12 -19.07 0.48
C SER A 16 -17.02 -18.83 -0.73
N ASN A 17 -17.47 -19.94 -1.32
CA ASN A 17 -18.50 -20.00 -2.35
C ASN A 17 -19.87 -20.15 -1.65
N SER A 18 -20.75 -19.17 -1.79
CA SER A 18 -22.17 -19.33 -1.44
C SER A 18 -23.08 -18.64 -2.45
N GLY A 19 -23.93 -19.44 -3.10
CA GLY A 19 -25.17 -18.96 -3.71
C GLY A 19 -25.29 -19.06 -5.24
N ASN A 20 -25.39 -20.27 -5.78
CA ASN A 20 -25.94 -20.49 -7.12
C ASN A 20 -27.47 -20.26 -7.10
N LYS A 21 -27.93 -19.14 -7.66
CA LYS A 21 -29.24 -19.04 -8.32
C LYS A 21 -29.10 -18.18 -9.58
N ALA A 22 -29.57 -18.76 -10.67
CA ALA A 22 -29.36 -18.32 -12.04
C ALA A 22 -30.61 -17.62 -12.60
N ASP A 23 -30.43 -16.45 -13.21
CA ASP A 23 -31.34 -15.87 -14.20
C ASP A 23 -30.72 -14.70 -15.02
N ALA A 24 -30.53 -14.98 -16.32
CA ALA A 24 -30.47 -14.12 -17.52
C ALA A 24 -29.33 -13.08 -17.73
N ALA A 25 -28.57 -13.29 -18.82
CA ALA A 25 -27.51 -12.43 -19.38
C ALA A 25 -28.05 -11.22 -20.18
N PRO A 26 -27.26 -10.15 -20.51
CA PRO A 26 -26.08 -10.26 -21.39
C PRO A 26 -24.78 -9.55 -20.91
N ALA A 27 -23.65 -10.23 -21.13
CA ALA A 27 -22.26 -9.76 -21.36
C ALA A 27 -21.71 -8.48 -20.67
N ALA A 28 -20.98 -8.66 -19.56
CA ALA A 28 -19.58 -8.21 -19.34
C ALA A 28 -19.24 -8.14 -17.83
N GLN A 29 -18.11 -8.78 -17.45
CA GLN A 29 -17.44 -8.68 -16.15
C GLN A 29 -18.13 -9.35 -14.95
N ASN A 30 -18.04 -10.69 -14.92
CA ASN A 30 -18.12 -11.48 -13.70
C ASN A 30 -16.93 -11.15 -12.78
N ILE A 31 -17.05 -10.10 -11.98
CA ILE A 31 -16.38 -9.99 -10.68
C ILE A 31 -17.50 -10.16 -9.67
N THR A 32 -17.70 -11.40 -9.24
CA THR A 32 -18.72 -11.85 -8.29
C THR A 32 -18.71 -10.97 -7.03
N ALA A 33 -19.61 -9.99 -7.01
CA ALA A 33 -19.95 -9.19 -5.86
C ALA A 33 -20.85 -10.01 -4.91
N THR A 34 -20.24 -10.89 -4.10
CA THR A 34 -20.90 -11.50 -2.94
C THR A 34 -20.14 -11.11 -1.68
N GLN A 35 -20.44 -9.93 -1.14
CA GLN A 35 -19.76 -9.36 0.04
C GLN A 35 -20.76 -8.86 1.10
N ALA A 36 -21.90 -9.55 1.26
CA ALA A 36 -22.99 -9.11 2.12
C ALA A 36 -23.01 -9.74 3.54
N ALA A 37 -22.00 -10.54 3.95
CA ALA A 37 -22.03 -11.21 5.27
C ALA A 37 -20.76 -11.10 6.14
N ASN A 38 -19.70 -10.41 5.69
CA ASN A 38 -18.50 -10.15 6.50
C ASN A 38 -17.96 -8.74 6.22
N ALA A 39 -18.66 -7.72 6.71
CA ALA A 39 -18.37 -6.33 6.38
C ALA A 39 -16.99 -5.84 6.85
N GLY A 40 -16.32 -6.51 7.80
CA GLY A 40 -15.01 -6.08 8.34
C GLY A 40 -13.78 -6.75 7.73
N GLY A 41 -13.82 -8.06 7.47
CA GLY A 41 -12.62 -8.85 7.15
C GLY A 41 -11.97 -8.46 5.82
N ASN A 42 -12.78 -8.22 4.79
CA ASN A 42 -12.27 -7.97 3.45
C ASN A 42 -11.79 -6.52 3.27
N LYS A 43 -12.34 -5.58 4.05
CA LYS A 43 -11.88 -4.18 4.10
C LYS A 43 -10.49 -4.08 4.71
N ALA A 44 -10.26 -4.81 5.81
CA ALA A 44 -8.95 -4.86 6.47
C ALA A 44 -7.86 -5.45 5.55
N LEU A 45 -8.18 -6.52 4.81
CA LEU A 45 -7.25 -7.11 3.85
C LEU A 45 -6.94 -6.15 2.68
N ALA A 46 -7.98 -5.52 2.11
CA ALA A 46 -7.80 -4.56 1.01
C ALA A 46 -6.98 -3.34 1.44
N ALA A 47 -7.25 -2.77 2.62
CA ALA A 47 -6.51 -1.65 3.18
C ALA A 47 -5.04 -2.02 3.47
N GLY A 48 -4.80 -3.20 4.05
CA GLY A 48 -3.45 -3.68 4.34
C GLY A 48 -2.60 -3.86 3.08
N ILE A 49 -3.17 -4.43 2.00
CA ILE A 49 -2.47 -4.59 0.73
C ILE A 49 -2.20 -3.22 0.08
N CYS A 50 -3.17 -2.30 0.11
CA CYS A 50 -3.01 -0.95 -0.44
C CYS A 50 -1.84 -0.20 0.22
N VAL A 51 -1.83 -0.11 1.55
CA VAL A 51 -0.75 0.57 2.28
C VAL A 51 0.57 -0.19 2.15
N GLY A 52 0.54 -1.52 2.21
CA GLY A 52 1.75 -2.35 2.10
C GLY A 52 2.47 -2.16 0.77
N LEU A 53 1.73 -2.11 -0.34
CA LEU A 53 2.32 -1.86 -1.67
C LEU A 53 2.82 -0.42 -1.82
N ALA A 54 2.07 0.57 -1.32
CA ALA A 54 2.49 1.97 -1.34
C ALA A 54 3.78 2.18 -0.55
N ALA A 55 3.84 1.65 0.67
CA ALA A 55 5.01 1.75 1.54
C ALA A 55 6.22 0.96 0.99
N ALA A 56 6.01 -0.22 0.40
CA ALA A 56 7.08 -0.98 -0.23
C ALA A 56 7.69 -0.22 -1.42
N GLY A 57 6.85 0.32 -2.31
CA GLY A 57 7.30 1.09 -3.46
C GLY A 57 8.05 2.36 -3.07
N GLY A 58 7.51 3.15 -2.14
CA GLY A 58 8.15 4.37 -1.69
C GLY A 58 9.39 4.13 -0.82
N GLY A 59 9.40 3.08 0.01
CA GLY A 59 10.57 2.71 0.82
C GLY A 59 11.78 2.32 -0.04
N ILE A 60 11.56 1.56 -1.12
CA ILE A 60 12.63 1.22 -2.08
C ILE A 60 13.12 2.49 -2.79
N GLY A 61 12.20 3.34 -3.25
CA GLY A 61 12.53 4.60 -3.93
C GLY A 61 13.33 5.56 -3.06
N MET A 62 12.94 5.74 -1.79
CA MET A 62 13.65 6.58 -0.84
C MET A 62 15.02 6.01 -0.49
N GLY A 63 15.14 4.71 -0.21
CA GLY A 63 16.42 4.09 0.13
C GLY A 63 17.47 4.28 -0.97
N LEU A 64 17.07 4.07 -2.23
CA LEU A 64 17.94 4.30 -3.39
C LEU A 64 18.31 5.78 -3.56
N SER A 65 17.36 6.68 -3.38
CA SER A 65 17.59 8.13 -3.51
C SER A 65 18.56 8.65 -2.45
N VAL A 66 18.39 8.21 -1.20
CA VAL A 66 19.28 8.56 -0.08
C VAL A 66 20.68 7.97 -0.28
N GLY A 67 20.77 6.72 -0.72
CA GLY A 67 22.06 6.09 -1.03
C GLY A 67 22.85 6.86 -2.08
N LYS A 68 22.22 7.16 -3.24
CA LYS A 68 22.84 7.96 -4.31
C LYS A 68 23.19 9.38 -3.86
N SER A 69 22.35 10.00 -3.04
CA SER A 69 22.65 11.32 -2.47
C SER A 69 23.89 11.29 -1.59
N THR A 70 24.09 10.22 -0.82
CA THR A 70 25.26 10.08 0.07
C THR A 70 26.54 9.89 -0.74
N GLU A 71 26.50 9.08 -1.81
CA GLU A 71 27.61 8.94 -2.76
C GLU A 71 27.93 10.25 -3.50
N ALA A 72 26.91 11.04 -3.85
CA ALA A 72 27.12 12.34 -4.48
C ALA A 72 27.80 13.33 -3.52
N ILE A 73 27.36 13.36 -2.24
CA ILE A 73 27.96 14.22 -1.21
C ILE A 73 29.41 13.82 -0.94
N SER A 74 29.75 12.53 -0.93
CA SER A 74 31.12 12.09 -0.68
C SER A 74 32.08 12.45 -1.82
N ARG A 75 31.60 12.46 -3.07
CA ARG A 75 32.39 12.89 -4.24
C ARG A 75 32.51 14.41 -4.36
N GLN A 76 31.49 15.15 -3.94
CA GLN A 76 31.42 16.60 -4.06
C GLN A 76 30.84 17.23 -2.77
N PRO A 77 31.64 17.35 -1.69
CA PRO A 77 31.17 17.88 -0.41
C PRO A 77 30.76 19.35 -0.51
N GLU A 78 31.33 20.10 -1.46
CA GLU A 78 31.02 21.51 -1.72
C GLU A 78 29.57 21.72 -2.19
N ALA A 79 28.98 20.72 -2.86
CA ALA A 79 27.62 20.76 -3.38
C ALA A 79 26.56 20.21 -2.40
N LEU A 80 26.94 19.93 -1.14
CA LEU A 80 26.08 19.28 -0.15
C LEU A 80 24.72 19.94 0.00
N ASN A 81 24.66 21.27 0.05
CA ASN A 81 23.40 21.99 0.24
C ASN A 81 22.44 21.77 -0.93
N ASN A 82 22.94 21.86 -2.17
CA ASN A 82 22.14 21.66 -3.39
C ASN A 82 21.66 20.21 -3.52
N ILE A 83 22.52 19.25 -3.17
CA ILE A 83 22.17 17.82 -3.17
C ILE A 83 21.05 17.55 -2.14
N ARG A 84 21.16 18.08 -0.91
CA ARG A 84 20.12 17.92 0.12
C ARG A 84 18.79 18.55 -0.30
N THR A 85 18.80 19.74 -0.91
CA THR A 85 17.58 20.38 -1.41
C THR A 85 16.89 19.52 -2.47
N THR A 86 17.65 18.98 -3.43
CA THR A 86 17.10 18.11 -4.49
C THR A 86 16.59 16.79 -3.91
N LEU A 87 17.32 16.18 -2.97
CA LEU A 87 16.91 14.97 -2.27
C LEU A 87 15.58 15.18 -1.53
N MET A 88 15.45 16.28 -0.78
CA MET A 88 14.23 16.57 -0.01
C MET A 88 13.02 16.79 -0.92
N LEU A 89 13.18 17.50 -2.03
CA LEU A 89 12.13 17.63 -3.05
C LEU A 89 11.69 16.25 -3.57
N GLY A 90 12.64 15.37 -3.89
CA GLY A 90 12.34 14.00 -4.31
C GLY A 90 11.61 13.19 -3.23
N LEU A 91 12.07 13.24 -1.98
CA LEU A 91 11.45 12.55 -0.85
C LEU A 91 10.02 13.03 -0.61
N VAL A 92 9.76 14.33 -0.68
CA VAL A 92 8.41 14.90 -0.49
C VAL A 92 7.43 14.38 -1.54
N PHE A 93 7.85 14.25 -2.80
CA PHE A 93 6.98 13.66 -3.84
C PHE A 93 6.69 12.18 -3.60
N ILE A 94 7.69 11.41 -3.16
CA ILE A 94 7.50 10.00 -2.81
C ILE A 94 6.54 9.88 -1.61
N GLU A 95 6.70 10.72 -0.59
CA GLU A 95 5.81 10.68 0.58
C GLU A 95 4.40 11.14 0.27
N THR A 96 4.23 12.09 -0.64
CA THR A 96 2.89 12.50 -1.08
C THR A 96 2.17 11.31 -1.73
N ALA A 97 2.87 10.49 -2.51
CA ALA A 97 2.30 9.27 -3.10
C ALA A 97 1.94 8.22 -2.05
N ILE A 98 2.78 8.02 -1.02
CA ILE A 98 2.47 7.08 0.08
C ILE A 98 1.26 7.57 0.88
N ILE A 99 1.19 8.87 1.19
CA ILE A 99 0.06 9.46 1.91
C ILE A 99 -1.24 9.31 1.11
N TYR A 100 -1.22 9.41 -0.21
CA TYR A 100 -2.40 9.09 -1.02
C TYR A 100 -2.84 7.63 -0.89
N GLY A 101 -1.91 6.68 -0.82
CA GLY A 101 -2.21 5.28 -0.50
C GLY A 101 -2.83 5.11 0.89
N LEU A 102 -2.28 5.80 1.90
CA LEU A 102 -2.83 5.80 3.26
C LEU A 102 -4.24 6.40 3.30
N ILE A 103 -4.49 7.49 2.60
CA ILE A 103 -5.81 8.12 2.51
C ILE A 103 -6.83 7.14 1.91
N VAL A 104 -6.48 6.45 0.81
CA VAL A 104 -7.36 5.45 0.21
C VAL A 104 -7.66 4.32 1.20
N ALA A 105 -6.66 3.83 1.94
CA ALA A 105 -6.87 2.80 2.94
C ALA A 105 -7.79 3.25 4.09
N ILE A 106 -7.66 4.50 4.55
CA ILE A 106 -8.55 5.11 5.54
C ILE A 106 -9.98 5.18 4.99
N LEU A 107 -10.16 5.60 3.72
CA LEU A 107 -11.47 5.63 3.08
C LEU A 107 -12.10 4.23 2.98
N VAL A 108 -11.30 3.20 2.68
CA VAL A 108 -11.77 1.80 2.60
C VAL A 108 -12.21 1.23 3.95
N ILE A 109 -11.60 1.66 5.05
CA ILE A 109 -11.94 1.16 6.40
C ILE A 109 -13.10 1.93 7.02
N PHE A 110 -13.11 3.26 6.90
CA PHE A 110 -14.00 4.12 7.69
C PHE A 110 -15.17 4.73 6.92
N VAL A 111 -15.09 4.78 5.58
CA VAL A 111 -16.10 5.46 4.76
C VAL A 111 -16.87 4.48 3.89
N LEU A 112 -16.16 3.61 3.19
CA LEU A 112 -16.73 2.57 2.32
C LEU A 112 -17.13 1.35 3.16
#